data_AF-A0A9N9IIW7-F1
#
_entry.id   AF-A0A9N9IIW7-F1
#
_cell.length_a   1.000
_cell.length_b   1.000
_cell.length_c   1.000
_cell.angle_alpha   90.00
_cell.angle_beta   90.00
_cell.angle_gamma   90.00
#
_symmetry.space_group_name_H-M   'P 1'
#
loop_
_entity.id
_entity.type
_entity.pdbx_description
1 polymer ?
#
loop_
_entity_poly.entity_id
_entity_poly.type
_entity_poly.pdbx_seq_one_letter_code
_entity_poly.pdbx_strand_id
1 'polypeptide(L)'
;MTPENFFMFIPCDFWSLENFIAFSIGNDESADKENIHRIYYTSLRKISDDTKSSQEVRDRAGKLLDNKKTDCKIVAEIWYNINEQRLKVELSERTYALGLIFHHC
;
A
#
# COMPACT_ATOMS: atom_id res chain seq x y z
N MET A 1 1.69 -12.63 6.40
CA MET A 1 1.53 -12.86 4.95
C MET A 1 2.37 -11.79 4.26
N THR A 2 3.23 -12.12 3.29
CA THR A 2 4.14 -11.10 2.70
C THR A 2 3.46 -10.35 1.55
N PRO A 3 3.86 -9.11 1.23
CA PRO A 3 3.27 -8.33 0.13
C PRO A 3 3.33 -9.05 -1.22
N GLU A 4 4.34 -9.88 -1.47
CA GLU A 4 4.50 -10.65 -2.71
C GLU A 4 3.37 -11.65 -2.94
N ASN A 5 2.74 -12.13 -1.86
CA ASN A 5 1.63 -13.06 -1.94
C ASN A 5 0.34 -12.43 -2.52
N PHE A 6 0.27 -11.09 -2.58
CA PHE A 6 -0.88 -10.38 -3.17
C PHE A 6 -1.22 -10.89 -4.57
N PHE A 7 -0.21 -11.01 -5.44
CA PHE A 7 -0.41 -11.43 -6.84
C PHE A 7 -0.78 -12.91 -6.98
N MET A 8 -0.61 -13.70 -5.92
CA MET A 8 -0.99 -15.11 -5.89
C MET A 8 -2.45 -15.29 -5.46
N PHE A 9 -2.94 -14.47 -4.53
CA PHE A 9 -4.27 -14.63 -3.93
C PHE A 9 -5.34 -13.72 -4.54
N ILE A 10 -4.93 -12.58 -5.08
CA ILE A 10 -5.86 -11.58 -5.61
C ILE A 10 -5.97 -11.76 -7.13
N PRO A 11 -7.19 -11.88 -7.69
CA PRO A 11 -7.37 -11.95 -9.14
C PRO A 11 -6.85 -10.69 -9.84
N CYS A 12 -6.31 -10.84 -11.06
CA CYS A 12 -5.57 -9.77 -11.73
C CYS A 12 -6.41 -8.52 -12.07
N ASP A 13 -7.73 -8.67 -12.18
CA ASP A 13 -8.67 -7.56 -12.34
C ASP A 13 -8.67 -6.59 -11.15
N PHE A 14 -8.38 -7.09 -9.96
CA PHE A 14 -8.32 -6.31 -8.72
C PHE A 14 -6.93 -5.77 -8.42
N TRP A 15 -5.94 -6.02 -9.28
CA TRP A 15 -4.61 -5.45 -9.09
C TRP A 15 -4.63 -3.95 -9.31
N SER A 16 -4.27 -3.21 -8.27
CA SER A 16 -4.01 -1.77 -8.27
C SER A 16 -2.98 -1.47 -7.18
N LEU A 17 -2.26 -0.35 -7.30
CA LEU A 17 -1.32 0.07 -6.27
C LEU A 17 -2.04 0.35 -4.93
N GLU A 18 -3.26 0.89 -4.99
CA GLU A 18 -4.11 1.14 -3.82
C GLU A 18 -4.46 -0.17 -3.08
N ASN A 19 -4.96 -1.18 -3.80
CA ASN A 19 -5.30 -2.47 -3.18
C ASN A 19 -4.07 -3.17 -2.62
N PHE A 20 -2.93 -3.05 -3.31
CA PHE A 20 -1.65 -3.59 -2.82
C PHE A 20 -1.20 -2.91 -1.53
N ILE A 21 -1.37 -1.59 -1.44
CA ILE A 21 -1.07 -0.80 -0.24
C ILE A 21 -1.98 -1.19 0.91
N ALA A 22 -3.29 -1.26 0.69
CA ALA A 22 -4.25 -1.68 1.72
C ALA A 22 -3.90 -3.08 2.26
N PHE A 23 -3.57 -4.00 1.37
CA PHE A 23 -3.11 -5.34 1.74
C PHE A 23 -1.79 -5.34 2.51
N SER A 24 -0.84 -4.45 2.15
CA SER A 24 0.46 -4.35 2.80
C SER A 24 0.34 -3.76 4.21
N ILE A 25 -0.38 -2.64 4.37
CA ILE A 25 -0.61 -2.00 5.67
C ILE A 25 -1.38 -2.92 6.61
N GLY A 26 -2.41 -3.62 6.11
CA GLY A 26 -3.18 -4.55 6.93
C GLY A 26 -2.37 -5.74 7.45
N ASN A 27 -1.22 -6.04 6.83
CA ASN A 27 -0.31 -7.11 7.26
C ASN A 27 0.89 -6.60 8.07
N ASP A 28 1.28 -5.33 7.92
CA ASP A 28 2.40 -4.70 8.62
C ASP A 28 2.17 -3.17 8.73
N GLU A 29 1.83 -2.70 9.93
CA GLU A 29 1.59 -1.28 10.21
C GLU A 29 2.85 -0.40 10.10
N SER A 30 4.03 -1.02 10.04
CA SER A 30 5.33 -0.37 9.86
C SER A 30 5.80 -0.33 8.40
N ALA A 31 4.96 -0.77 7.46
CA ALA A 31 5.32 -0.88 6.07
C ALA A 31 5.73 0.49 5.47
N ASP A 32 6.98 0.56 5.03
CA ASP A 32 7.57 1.74 4.39
C ASP A 32 7.01 1.94 2.98
N LYS A 33 6.59 3.18 2.69
CA LYS A 33 5.99 3.56 1.40
C LYS A 33 6.92 3.26 0.23
N GLU A 34 8.18 3.66 0.33
CA GLU A 34 9.14 3.48 -0.77
C GLU A 34 9.36 1.99 -1.04
N ASN A 35 9.51 1.20 0.03
CA ASN A 35 9.64 -0.24 -0.06
C ASN A 35 8.39 -0.91 -0.68
N ILE A 36 7.18 -0.52 -0.27
CA ILE A 36 5.92 -1.06 -0.84
C ILE A 36 5.84 -0.78 -2.34
N HIS A 37 6.09 0.46 -2.77
CA HIS A 37 6.10 0.83 -4.18
C HIS A 37 7.15 0.02 -4.96
N ARG A 38 8.35 -0.12 -4.37
CA ARG A 38 9.44 -0.89 -4.98
C ARG A 38 9.04 -2.35 -5.18
N ILE A 39 8.46 -2.99 -4.16
CA ILE A 39 8.00 -4.38 -4.24
C ILE A 39 6.92 -4.52 -5.30
N TYR A 40 5.91 -3.65 -5.28
CA TYR A 40 4.81 -3.68 -6.24
C TYR A 40 5.29 -3.66 -7.70
N TYR A 41 6.07 -2.63 -8.08
CA TYR A 41 6.53 -2.49 -9.46
C TYR A 41 7.59 -3.52 -9.86
N THR A 42 8.38 -4.03 -8.90
CA THR A 42 9.32 -5.12 -9.17
C THR A 42 8.56 -6.41 -9.47
N SER A 43 7.51 -6.71 -8.71
CA SER A 43 6.65 -7.87 -8.92
C SER A 43 5.91 -7.78 -10.26
N LEU A 44 5.32 -6.63 -10.59
CA LEU A 44 4.67 -6.43 -11.89
C LEU A 44 5.63 -6.63 -13.06
N ARG A 45 6.88 -6.14 -12.96
CA ARG A 45 7.89 -6.35 -14.01
C ARG A 45 8.21 -7.84 -14.17
N LYS A 46 8.44 -8.54 -13.06
CA LYS A 46 8.66 -10.00 -13.09
C LYS A 46 7.50 -10.76 -13.74
N ILE A 47 6.27 -10.38 -13.43
CA ILE A 47 5.06 -11.00 -13.99
C ILE A 47 4.93 -10.70 -15.48
N SER A 48 5.16 -9.44 -15.89
CA SER A 48 5.12 -9.03 -17.29
C SER A 48 6.13 -9.78 -18.16
N ASP A 49 7.31 -10.07 -17.60
CA ASP A 49 8.39 -10.78 -18.30
C ASP A 49 8.27 -12.32 -18.19
N ASP A 50 7.33 -12.84 -17.38
CA ASP A 50 7.17 -14.27 -17.16
C ASP A 50 6.38 -14.95 -18.29
N THR A 51 7.11 -15.68 -19.13
CA THR A 51 6.53 -16.42 -20.26
C THR A 51 5.60 -17.56 -19.83
N LYS A 52 5.66 -18.01 -18.57
CA LYS A 52 4.78 -19.06 -18.03
C LYS A 52 3.42 -18.52 -17.58
N SER A 53 3.33 -17.23 -17.28
CA SER A 53 2.08 -16.56 -16.92
C SER A 53 1.13 -16.49 -18.13
N SER A 54 -0.18 -16.36 -17.90
CA SER A 54 -1.14 -16.18 -18.99
C SER A 54 -0.93 -14.83 -19.68
N GLN A 55 -1.33 -14.72 -20.96
CA GLN A 55 -1.23 -13.46 -21.70
C GLN A 55 -2.02 -12.35 -21.01
N GLU A 56 -3.22 -12.66 -20.53
CA GLU A 56 -4.08 -11.73 -19.78
C GLU A 56 -3.36 -11.15 -18.55
N VAL A 57 -2.70 -12.02 -17.76
CA VAL A 57 -1.96 -11.61 -16.57
C VAL A 57 -0.78 -10.72 -16.94
N ARG A 58 -0.03 -11.07 -18.00
CA ARG A 58 1.08 -10.25 -18.50
C ARG A 58 0.60 -8.88 -18.99
N ASP A 59 -0.48 -8.86 -19.78
CA ASP A 59 -1.05 -7.63 -20.33
C ASP A 59 -1.55 -6.72 -19.21
N ARG A 60 -2.18 -7.29 -18.18
CA ARG A 60 -2.61 -6.55 -17.00
C ARG A 60 -1.42 -5.95 -16.27
N ALA A 61 -0.35 -6.72 -16.06
CA ALA A 61 0.86 -6.23 -15.42
C ALA A 61 1.53 -5.11 -16.23
N GLY A 62 1.59 -5.24 -17.56
CA GLY A 62 2.09 -4.22 -18.47
C GLY A 62 1.29 -2.90 -18.38
N LYS A 63 -0.04 -2.97 -18.42
CA LYS A 63 -0.91 -1.79 -18.27
C LYS A 63 -0.68 -1.06 -16.94
N LEU A 64 -0.48 -1.81 -15.84
CA LEU A 64 -0.20 -1.23 -14.53
C LEU A 64 1.20 -0.60 -14.46
N LEU A 65 2.18 -1.15 -15.16
CA LEU A 65 3.51 -0.54 -15.29
C LEU A 65 3.48 0.78 -16.06
N ASP A 66 2.69 0.85 -17.14
CA ASP A 66 2.52 2.07 -17.95
C ASP A 66 1.85 3.20 -17.15
N ASN A 67 0.95 2.84 -16.22
CA ASN A 67 0.24 3.80 -15.37
C ASN A 67 1.05 4.29 -14.16
N LYS A 68 2.27 3.79 -13.95
CA LYS A 68 3.11 4.07 -12.77
C LYS A 68 3.17 5.55 -12.37
N LYS A 69 3.31 6.45 -13.35
CA LYS A 69 3.43 7.89 -13.07
C LYS A 69 2.15 8.49 -12.50
N THR A 70 1.00 8.04 -12.97
CA THR A 70 -0.32 8.46 -12.49
C THR A 70 -0.59 7.89 -11.10
N ASP A 71 -0.31 6.61 -10.91
CA ASP A 71 -0.50 5.91 -9.64
C ASP A 71 0.33 6.53 -8.51
N CYS A 72 1.60 6.86 -8.76
CA CYS A 72 2.46 7.49 -7.76
C CYS A 72 1.92 8.83 -7.24
N LYS A 73 1.17 9.58 -8.07
CA LYS A 73 0.54 10.84 -7.64
C LYS A 73 -0.65 10.59 -6.73
N ILE A 74 -1.58 9.74 -7.18
CA ILE A 74 -2.79 9.39 -6.42
C ILE A 74 -2.42 8.80 -5.06
N VAL A 75 -1.43 7.91 -5.05
CA VAL A 75 -0.99 7.26 -3.81
C VAL A 75 -0.22 8.20 -2.89
N ALA A 76 0.46 9.22 -3.41
CA ALA A 76 1.04 10.24 -2.55
C ALA A 76 -0.02 10.99 -1.74
N GLU A 77 -1.17 11.28 -2.36
CA GLU A 77 -2.32 11.90 -1.68
C GLU A 77 -2.95 10.94 -0.66
N ILE A 78 -3.16 9.66 -1.02
CA ILE A 78 -3.69 8.64 -0.10
C ILE A 78 -2.79 8.50 1.12
N TRP A 79 -1.47 8.39 0.92
CA TRP A 79 -0.52 8.22 2.02
C TRP A 79 -0.43 9.46 2.92
N TYR A 80 -0.51 10.65 2.32
CA TYR A 80 -0.60 11.90 3.07
C TYR A 80 -1.83 11.92 3.97
N ASN A 81 -2.99 11.54 3.44
CA ASN A 81 -4.25 11.50 4.19
C ASN A 81 -4.21 10.45 5.33
N ILE A 82 -3.66 9.25 5.07
CA ILE A 82 -3.51 8.21 6.10
C ILE A 82 -2.60 8.70 7.23
N ASN A 83 -1.45 9.30 6.91
CA ASN A 83 -0.52 9.82 7.91
C ASN A 83 -1.11 11.00 8.68
N GLU A 84 -1.82 11.91 8.01
CA GLU A 84 -2.49 13.04 8.67
C GLU A 84 -3.54 12.54 9.67
N GLN A 85 -4.32 11.52 9.33
CA GLN A 85 -5.28 10.92 10.25
C GLN A 85 -4.60 10.21 11.43
N ARG A 86 -3.51 9.45 11.19
CA ARG A 86 -2.73 8.83 12.28
C ARG A 86 -2.23 9.86 13.29
N LEU A 87 -1.64 10.97 12.80
CA LEU A 87 -1.15 12.05 13.66
C LEU A 87 -2.27 12.70 14.48
N LYS A 88 -3.45 12.89 13.89
CA LYS A 88 -4.63 13.42 14.61
C LYS A 88 -5.08 12.48 15.73
N VAL A 89 -5.10 11.17 15.49
CA VAL A 89 -5.46 10.16 16.51
C VAL A 89 -4.43 10.15 17.64
N GLU A 90 -3.13 10.09 17.33
CA GLU A 90 -2.06 10.08 18.33
C GLU A 90 -2.06 11.34 19.20
N LEU A 91 -2.30 12.51 18.60
CA LEU A 91 -2.43 13.78 19.33
C LEU A 91 -3.65 13.78 20.24
N SER A 92 -4.79 13.25 19.77
CA SER A 92 -6.00 13.08 20.58
C SER A 92 -5.72 12.20 21.79
N GLU A 93 -5.14 11.01 21.59
CA GLU A 93 -4.84 10.05 22.66
C GLU A 93 -3.87 10.63 23.70
N ARG A 94 -2.82 11.34 23.25
CA ARG A 94 -1.89 12.02 24.15
C ARG A 94 -2.57 13.12 24.97
N THR A 95 -3.50 13.86 24.37
CA THR A 95 -4.24 14.92 25.06
C THR A 95 -5.18 14.33 26.12
N TYR A 96 -5.87 13.22 25.81
CA TYR A 96 -6.67 12.48 26.78
C TYR A 96 -5.82 11.91 27.93
N ALA A 97 -4.67 11.30 27.62
CA ALA A 97 -3.76 10.76 28.62
C ALA A 97 -3.21 11.85 29.57
N LEU A 98 -2.84 13.02 29.04
CA LEU A 98 -2.41 14.15 29.86
C LEU A 98 -3.57 14.71 30.70
N GLY A 99 -4.78 14.82 30.14
CA GLY A 99 -5.97 15.25 30.87
C GLY A 99 -6.33 14.34 32.07
N LEU A 100 -6.09 13.04 31.96
CA LEU A 100 -6.28 12.08 33.05
C LEU A 100 -5.19 12.20 34.14
N ILE A 101 -3.97 12.56 33.77
CA ILE A 101 -2.88 12.80 34.74
C ILE A 101 -3.15 14.06 35.57
N PHE A 102 -3.69 15.12 34.97
CA PHE A 102 -4.00 16.37 35.67
C PHE A 102 -5.25 16.30 36.56
N HIS A 103 -6.17 15.36 36.34
CA HIS A 103 -7.37 15.21 37.17
C HIS A 103 -7.18 14.34 38.42
N HIS A 104 -6.02 13.69 38.55
CA HIS A 104 -5.67 12.83 39.69
C HIS A 104 -4.54 13.39 40.59
N CYS A 105 -4.13 14.65 40.40
CA CYS A 105 -3.23 15.38 41.31
C CYS A 105 -3.96 16.43 42.13
#